data_AF-A0A9D2JL71-F1
#
_entry.id   AF-A0A9D2JL71-F1
#
_cell.length_a   1.000
_cell.length_b   1.000
_cell.length_c   1.000
_cell.angle_alpha   90.00
_cell.angle_beta   90.00
_cell.angle_gamma   90.00
#
_symmetry.space_group_name_H-M   'P 1'
#
loop_
_entity.id
_entity.type
_entity.pdbx_description
1 polymer ?
#
loop_
_entity_poly.entity_id
_entity_poly.type
_entity_poly.pdbx_seq_one_letter_code
_entity_poly.pdbx_strand_id
1 'polypeptide(L)' 'MTIACAQIVYDQQKLSGLEDSLESLKDACAQQTIENEELQRLLSENDLDEYYEKIAREQLGYVRSDEQVFVDIGGK' A
#
# COMPACT_ATOMS: atom_id res chain seq x y z
N MET A 1 24.17 21.84 42.29
CA MET A 1 22.90 22.50 41.90
C MET A 1 22.93 22.94 40.44
N THR A 2 23.94 23.68 39.99
CA THR A 2 24.09 24.13 38.58
C THR A 2 24.26 23.01 37.55
N ILE A 3 25.03 21.96 37.86
CA ILE A 3 25.24 20.81 36.95
C ILE A 3 23.93 20.05 36.69
N ALA A 4 23.08 19.91 37.71
CA ALA A 4 21.79 19.22 37.58
C ALA A 4 20.82 20.00 36.67
N CYS A 5 20.78 21.33 36.79
CA CYS A 5 19.95 22.16 35.92
C CYS A 5 20.39 22.07 34.45
N ALA A 6 21.70 22.04 34.17
CA ALA A 6 22.22 21.89 32.82
C ALA A 6 21.82 20.55 32.19
N GLN A 7 21.86 19.46 32.97
CA GLN A 7 21.43 18.14 32.53
C GLN A 7 19.94 18.10 32.18
N ILE A 8 19.09 18.68 33.03
CA ILE A 8 17.64 18.74 32.82
C ILE A 8 17.29 19.51 31.54
N VAL A 9 17.95 20.63 31.28
CA VAL A 9 17.73 21.42 30.05
C VAL A 9 18.16 20.64 28.82
N TYR A 10 19.28 19.91 28.89
CA TYR A 10 19.74 19.05 27.80
C TYR A 10 18.73 17.94 27.50
N ASP A 11 18.23 17.27 28.55
CA ASP A 11 17.24 16.21 28.40
C ASP A 11 15.92 16.74 27.82
N GLN A 12 15.49 17.95 28.18
CA GLN A 12 14.30 18.59 27.59
C GLN A 12 14.46 18.88 26.10
N GLN A 13 15.63 19.37 25.67
CA GLN A 13 15.88 19.59 24.24
C GLN A 13 15.85 18.28 23.46
N LYS A 14 16.43 17.22 24.04
CA LYS A 14 16.39 15.89 23.43
C LYS A 14 14.98 15.33 23.36
N LEU A 15 14.18 15.53 24.40
CA LEU A 15 12.78 15.09 24.44
C LEU A 15 11.95 15.79 23.36
N SER A 16 12.08 17.11 23.25
CA SER A 16 11.41 17.91 22.21
C SER A 16 11.77 17.44 20.81
N GLY A 17 13.05 17.18 20.52
CA GLY A 17 13.45 16.67 19.20
C GLY A 17 12.91 15.27 18.89
N LEU A 18 12.73 14.43 19.91
CA LEU A 18 12.10 13.11 19.77
C LEU A 18 10.60 13.23 19.54
N GLU A 19 9.93 14.18 20.20
CA GLU A 19 8.51 14.48 20.00
C GLU A 19 8.25 14.97 18.57
N ASP A 20 9.05 15.92 18.07
CA ASP A 20 8.96 16.42 16.69
C ASP A 20 9.15 15.29 15.66
N SER A 21 10.13 14.40 15.92
CA SER A 21 10.38 13.24 15.05
C SER A 21 9.21 12.25 15.08
N LEU A 22 8.57 12.07 16.25
CA LEU A 22 7.40 11.22 16.41
C LEU A 22 6.17 11.80 15.69
N GLU A 23 5.95 13.10 15.80
CA GLU A 23 4.87 13.79 15.11
C GLU A 23 5.04 13.69 13.59
N SER A 24 6.24 13.98 13.09
CA SER A 24 6.55 13.84 11.66
C SER A 24 6.33 12.41 11.15
N LEU A 25 6.73 11.38 11.93
CA LEU A 25 6.53 9.99 11.53
C LEU A 25 5.04 9.59 11.56
N LYS A 26 4.28 10.08 12.56
CA LYS A 26 2.84 9.85 12.63
C LYS A 26 2.11 10.47 11.44
N ASP A 27 2.48 11.69 11.05
CA ASP A 27 1.91 12.37 9.89
C ASP A 27 2.22 11.60 8.60
N ALA A 28 3.46 11.14 8.44
CA ALA A 28 3.85 10.30 7.30
C ALA A 28 3.05 8.99 7.25
N CYS A 29 2.85 8.33 8.39
CA CYS A 29 2.02 7.12 8.46
C CYS A 29 0.55 7.41 8.15
N ALA A 30 0.00 8.52 8.64
CA ALA A 30 -1.38 8.91 8.37
C ALA A 30 -1.57 9.18 6.87
N GLN A 31 -0.65 9.93 6.26
CA GLN A 31 -0.68 10.21 4.82
C GLN A 31 -0.59 8.92 4.00
N GLN A 32 0.31 8.00 4.35
CA GLN A 32 0.44 6.72 3.66
C GLN A 32 -0.81 5.85 3.83
N THR A 33 -1.46 5.91 4.99
CA THR A 33 -2.70 5.18 5.24
C THR A 33 -3.82 5.68 4.33
N ILE A 34 -3.97 7.00 4.21
CA ILE A 34 -4.94 7.61 3.29
C ILE A 34 -4.65 7.20 1.83
N GLU A 35 -3.39 7.26 1.41
CA GLU A 35 -2.99 6.85 0.05
C GLU A 35 -3.29 5.35 -0.18
N ASN A 36 -3.00 4.49 0.80
CA ASN A 36 -3.29 3.07 0.69
C ASN A 36 -4.80 2.79 0.62
N GLU A 37 -5.61 3.49 1.41
CA GLU A 37 -7.07 3.38 1.36
C GLU A 37 -7.63 3.86 0.01
N GLU A 38 -7.08 4.96 -0.54
CA GLU A 38 -7.46 5.44 -1.87
C GLU A 38 -7.05 4.45 -2.96
N LEU A 39 -5.85 3.89 -2.91
CA LEU A 39 -5.40 2.86 -3.84
C LEU A 39 -6.28 1.61 -3.76
N GLN A 40 -6.63 1.16 -2.54
CA GLN A 40 -7.55 0.04 -2.37
C GLN A 40 -8.93 0.35 -2.92
N ARG A 41 -9.41 1.58 -2.74
CA ARG A 41 -10.69 2.03 -3.30
C ARG A 41 -10.64 2.03 -4.82
N LEU A 42 -9.62 2.62 -5.44
CA LEU A 42 -9.43 2.63 -6.88
C LEU A 42 -9.31 1.22 -7.46
N LEU A 43 -8.60 0.33 -6.76
CA LEU A 43 -8.54 -1.08 -7.10
C LEU A 43 -9.93 -1.72 -6.98
N SER A 44 -10.68 -1.47 -5.91
CA SER A 44 -12.03 -2.03 -5.78
C SER A 44 -13.06 -1.45 -6.76
N GLU A 45 -12.90 -0.21 -7.19
CA GLU A 45 -13.76 0.47 -8.16
C GLU A 45 -13.41 0.09 -9.62
N ASN A 46 -12.15 -0.24 -9.90
CA ASN A 46 -11.77 -0.85 -11.18
C ASN A 46 -11.96 -2.36 -11.06
N ASP A 47 -13.09 -2.90 -11.53
CA ASP A 47 -13.42 -4.32 -11.63
C ASP A 47 -12.18 -5.24 -11.67
N LEU A 48 -11.64 -5.58 -10.49
CA LEU A 48 -10.42 -6.38 -10.39
C LEU A 48 -10.67 -7.74 -11.02
N ASP A 49 -11.89 -8.23 -10.91
CA ASP A 49 -12.36 -9.43 -11.56
C ASP A 49 -12.23 -9.32 -13.08
N GLU A 50 -12.62 -8.21 -13.71
CA GLU A 50 -12.46 -7.99 -15.15
C GLU A 50 -10.98 -7.86 -15.54
N TYR A 51 -10.18 -7.18 -14.71
CA TYR A 51 -8.74 -7.06 -14.92
C TYR A 51 -8.01 -8.42 -14.80
N TYR A 52 -8.33 -9.21 -13.77
CA TYR A 52 -7.79 -10.54 -13.56
C TYR A 52 -8.26 -11.50 -14.65
N GLU A 53 -9.51 -11.42 -15.08
CA GLU A 53 -10.02 -12.21 -16.20
C GLU A 53 -9.32 -11.87 -17.51
N LYS A 54 -9.06 -10.60 -17.77
CA LYS A 54 -8.32 -10.18 -18.95
C LYS A 54 -6.91 -10.78 -18.96
N ILE A 55 -6.16 -10.67 -17.87
CA ILE A 55 -4.81 -11.26 -17.76
C ILE A 55 -4.88 -12.79 -17.87
N ALA A 56 -5.85 -13.43 -17.21
CA ALA A 56 -6.03 -14.87 -17.24
C ALA A 56 -6.31 -15.37 -18.68
N ARG A 57 -7.18 -14.67 -19.44
CA ARG A 57 -7.50 -15.01 -20.84
C ARG A 57 -6.36 -14.69 -21.80
N GLU A 58 -5.78 -13.49 -21.71
CA GLU A 58 -4.81 -12.98 -22.69
C GLU A 58 -3.40 -13.57 -22.50
N GLN A 59 -2.93 -13.73 -21.26
CA GLN A 59 -1.55 -14.11 -20.98
C GLN A 59 -1.40 -15.57 -20.58
N LEU A 60 -2.38 -16.12 -19.87
CA LEU A 60 -2.29 -17.46 -19.30
C LEU A 60 -3.15 -18.49 -20.06
N GLY A 61 -4.01 -18.02 -20.97
CA GLY A 61 -4.91 -18.88 -21.74
C GLY A 61 -5.94 -19.61 -20.87
N TYR A 62 -6.18 -19.12 -19.65
CA TYR A 62 -7.16 -19.69 -18.74
C TYR A 62 -8.58 -19.30 -19.17
N VAL A 63 -9.50 -20.21 -18.90
CA VAL A 63 -10.91 -20.07 -19.22
C VAL A 63 -11.73 -20.49 -18.00
N ARG A 64 -12.92 -19.91 -17.84
CA ARG A 64 -13.82 -20.31 -16.75
C ARG A 64 -14.20 -21.79 -16.88
N SER A 65 -14.35 -22.46 -15.74
CA SER A 65 -14.57 -23.91 -15.69
C SER A 65 -15.89 -24.38 -16.30
N ASP A 66 -16.85 -23.47 -16.50
CA ASP A 66 -18.17 -23.68 -17.09
C ASP A 66 -18.27 -23.27 -18.57
N GLU A 67 -17.19 -22.76 -19.17
CA GLU A 67 -17.17 -22.22 -20.54
C GLU A 67 -16.48 -23.22 -21.49
N GLN A 68 -17.15 -23.58 -22.60
CA GLN A 68 -16.60 -24.48 -23.62
C GLN A 68 -15.81 -23.69 -24.66
N VAL A 69 -14.49 -23.92 -24.73
CA VAL A 69 -13.61 -23.31 -25.73
C VAL A 69 -13.40 -24.25 -26.90
N PHE A 70 -13.80 -23.80 -28.08
CA PHE A 70 -13.50 -24.46 -29.34
C PHE A 70 -12.18 -23.91 -29.87
N VAL A 71 -11.09 -24.64 -29.63
CA VAL A 71 -9.81 -24.37 -30.27
C VAL A 71 -9.85 -25.00 -31.66
N ASP A 72 -9.88 -24.16 -32.69
CA ASP A 72 -9.78 -24.65 -34.06
C ASP A 72 -8.32 -25.05 -34.32
N ILE A 73 -8.03 -26.33 -34.10
CA ILE A 73 -6.75 -26.92 -34.46
C ILE A 73 -6.81 -27.12 -35.98
N GLY A 74 -6.52 -26.05 -36.71
CA GLY A 74 -6.38 -26.09 -38.16
C GLY A 74 -5.32 -27.12 -38.54
N GLY A 75 -5.75 -28.34 -38.86
CA GLY A 75 -4.91 -29.41 -39.35
C GLY A 75 -4.41 -29.07 -40.75
N LYS A 76 -3.12 -28.77 -40.85
CA LYS A 76 -2.30 -28.94 -42.05
C LYS A 76 -0.97 -29.55 -41.68
#